data_AF-A0A3D3T5D1-F1
#
_entry.id   AF-A0A3D3T5D1-F1
#
_cell.length_a   1.000
_cell.length_b   1.000
_cell.length_c   1.000
_cell.angle_alpha   90.00
_cell.angle_beta   90.00
_cell.angle_gamma   90.00
#
_symmetry.space_group_name_H-M   'P 1'
#
loop_
_entity.id
_entity.type
_entity.pdbx_description
1 polymer ?
#
loop_
_entity_poly.entity_id
_entity_poly.type
_entity_poly.pdbx_seq_one_letter_code
_entity_poly.pdbx_strand_id
1 'polypeptide(L)'
;MVMAGAPPRGFEIQRLHGMGEIAHQHICRTQHVVSRIYAPIGAQRQLLPYLVRRLLENGANSSFVSQVVAPDTTVEQLTRDPVAVFRALDHVSNPTIARPPDLYKPHRQNSEGLDFSDRQQLGVLHTQLTKARAQLFPMAAGPMLAGPKATGSG
;
A
#
# COMPACT_ATOMS: atom_id res chain seq x y z
N MET A 1 3.53 -27.63 -11.30
CA MET A 1 2.92 -26.35 -11.73
C MET A 1 2.39 -26.54 -13.14
N VAL A 2 1.10 -26.86 -13.29
CA VAL A 2 0.51 -27.16 -14.61
C VAL A 2 0.05 -25.86 -15.25
N MET A 3 0.78 -25.39 -16.25
CA MET A 3 0.34 -24.31 -17.15
C MET A 3 -0.65 -24.92 -18.15
N ALA A 4 -1.94 -24.83 -17.84
CA ALA A 4 -2.99 -25.16 -18.80
C ALA A 4 -3.07 -24.05 -19.86
N GLY A 5 -2.71 -24.41 -21.10
CA GLY A 5 -3.15 -23.84 -22.38
C GLY A 5 -3.03 -22.33 -22.56
N ALA A 6 -2.20 -21.89 -23.50
CA ALA A 6 -2.17 -20.49 -23.94
C ALA A 6 -3.61 -20.03 -24.29
N PRO A 7 -4.11 -18.92 -23.70
CA PRO A 7 -5.49 -18.52 -23.89
C PRO A 7 -5.71 -18.05 -25.35
N PRO A 8 -6.92 -18.27 -25.92
CA PRO A 8 -7.22 -17.99 -27.34
C PRO A 8 -6.94 -16.55 -27.81
N ARG A 9 -6.89 -15.61 -26.86
CA ARG A 9 -6.70 -14.17 -27.10
C ARG A 9 -5.38 -13.61 -26.54
N GLY A 10 -4.47 -14.48 -26.08
CA GLY A 10 -3.17 -14.07 -25.51
C GLY A 10 -3.23 -13.48 -24.10
N PHE A 11 -4.42 -13.42 -23.47
CA PHE A 11 -4.59 -13.03 -22.07
C PHE A 11 -5.67 -13.87 -21.36
N GLU A 12 -5.60 -13.92 -20.04
CA GLU A 12 -6.63 -14.49 -19.16
C GLU A 12 -7.14 -13.44 -18.17
N ILE A 13 -8.33 -13.67 -17.62
CA ILE A 13 -8.84 -12.94 -16.46
C ILE A 13 -8.80 -13.84 -15.23
N GLN A 14 -8.78 -13.23 -14.03
CA GLN A 14 -8.67 -13.98 -12.79
C GLN A 14 -9.76 -13.55 -11.80
N ARG A 15 -10.30 -14.51 -11.05
CA ARG A 15 -11.22 -14.26 -9.93
C ARG A 15 -10.84 -15.07 -8.70
N LEU A 16 -11.33 -14.63 -7.55
CA LEU A 16 -11.28 -15.41 -6.33
C LEU A 16 -12.39 -16.47 -6.32
N HIS A 17 -12.10 -17.62 -5.72
CA HIS A 17 -13.13 -18.61 -5.42
C HIS A 17 -14.20 -18.00 -4.48
N GLY A 18 -15.48 -18.24 -4.78
CA GLY A 18 -16.61 -17.67 -4.03
C GLY A 18 -16.96 -16.21 -4.34
N MET A 19 -16.27 -15.55 -5.29
CA MET A 19 -16.55 -14.15 -5.67
C MET A 19 -16.54 -13.96 -7.18
N GLY A 20 -17.47 -13.15 -7.70
CA GLY A 20 -17.48 -12.74 -9.12
C GLY A 20 -17.81 -13.84 -10.13
N GLU A 21 -18.39 -14.96 -9.70
CA GLU A 21 -18.64 -16.13 -10.55
C GLU A 21 -19.57 -15.83 -11.73
N ILE A 22 -20.70 -15.17 -11.48
CA ILE A 22 -21.69 -14.83 -12.51
C ILE A 22 -21.08 -13.93 -13.58
N ALA A 23 -20.36 -12.88 -13.17
CA ALA A 23 -19.70 -11.95 -14.09
C ALA A 23 -18.66 -12.66 -14.97
N HIS A 24 -17.80 -13.49 -14.37
CA HIS A 24 -16.78 -14.22 -15.12
C HIS A 24 -17.39 -15.26 -16.08
N GLN A 25 -18.45 -15.97 -15.67
CA GLN A 25 -19.16 -16.89 -16.56
C GLN A 25 -19.72 -16.17 -17.78
N HIS A 26 -20.30 -14.97 -17.58
CA HIS A 26 -20.80 -14.16 -18.68
C HIS A 26 -19.68 -13.72 -19.63
N ILE A 27 -18.54 -13.24 -19.10
CA ILE A 27 -17.38 -12.82 -19.91
C ILE A 27 -16.79 -14.01 -20.68
N CYS A 28 -16.60 -15.16 -20.04
CA CYS A 28 -16.07 -16.35 -20.71
C CYS A 28 -16.97 -16.80 -21.89
N ARG A 29 -18.29 -16.74 -21.72
CA ARG A 29 -19.27 -17.11 -22.76
C ARG A 29 -19.32 -16.11 -23.92
N THR A 30 -19.25 -14.82 -23.62
CA THR A 30 -19.44 -13.75 -24.63
C THR A 30 -18.14 -13.34 -25.33
N GLN A 31 -17.02 -13.41 -24.62
CA GLN A 31 -15.72 -12.92 -25.10
C GLN A 31 -14.72 -14.05 -25.41
N HIS A 32 -15.08 -15.31 -25.15
CA HIS A 32 -14.20 -16.46 -25.35
C HIS A 32 -12.82 -16.31 -24.65
N VAL A 33 -12.81 -15.67 -23.48
CA VAL A 33 -11.62 -15.48 -22.64
C VAL A 33 -11.58 -16.54 -21.54
N VAL A 34 -10.39 -17.01 -21.18
CA VAL A 34 -10.20 -17.95 -20.07
C VAL A 34 -10.24 -17.20 -18.73
N SER A 35 -11.00 -17.73 -17.77
CA SER A 35 -11.02 -17.25 -16.39
C SER A 35 -10.33 -18.24 -15.45
N ARG A 36 -9.23 -17.83 -14.82
CA ARG A 36 -8.56 -18.61 -13.77
C ARG A 36 -9.15 -18.32 -12.40
N ILE A 37 -9.39 -19.37 -11.62
CA ILE A 37 -9.90 -19.26 -10.26
C ILE A 37 -8.72 -19.36 -9.28
N TYR A 38 -8.54 -18.32 -8.47
CA TYR A 38 -7.64 -18.35 -7.32
C TYR A 38 -8.38 -18.92 -6.11
N ALA A 39 -8.02 -20.16 -5.73
CA ALA A 39 -8.63 -20.89 -4.63
C ALA A 39 -7.62 -21.03 -3.48
N PRO A 40 -7.82 -20.36 -2.34
CA PRO A 40 -6.97 -20.54 -1.16
C PRO A 40 -7.26 -21.92 -0.53
N ILE A 41 -6.22 -22.73 -0.34
CA ILE A 41 -6.33 -24.09 0.22
C ILE A 41 -5.41 -24.19 1.44
N GLY A 42 -5.94 -24.61 2.58
CA GLY A 42 -5.18 -24.76 3.82
C GLY A 42 -6.05 -25.09 5.02
N ALA A 43 -5.42 -25.33 6.17
CA ALA A 43 -6.15 -25.53 7.42
C ALA A 43 -6.81 -24.23 7.89
N GLN A 44 -7.94 -24.32 8.61
CA GLN A 44 -8.72 -23.15 9.06
C GLN A 44 -7.86 -22.08 9.76
N ARG A 45 -6.95 -22.47 10.66
CA ARG A 45 -6.07 -21.53 11.38
C ARG A 45 -5.17 -20.71 10.45
N GLN A 46 -4.73 -21.30 9.33
CA GLN A 46 -3.88 -20.63 8.35
C GLN A 46 -4.69 -19.71 7.42
N LEU A 47 -5.97 -20.01 7.22
CA LEU A 47 -6.88 -19.23 6.38
C LEU A 47 -7.51 -18.04 7.11
N LEU A 48 -7.54 -18.01 8.44
CA LEU A 48 -8.14 -16.90 9.21
C LEU A 48 -7.53 -15.53 8.90
N PRO A 49 -6.19 -15.33 8.92
CA PRO A 49 -5.61 -14.03 8.56
C PRO A 49 -5.91 -13.64 7.11
N TYR A 50 -5.92 -14.63 6.21
CA TYR A 50 -6.28 -14.43 4.81
C TYR A 50 -7.74 -13.99 4.65
N LEU A 51 -8.66 -14.62 5.38
CA LEU A 51 -10.08 -14.29 5.39
C LEU A 51 -10.32 -12.85 5.85
N VAL A 52 -9.68 -12.41 6.94
CA VAL A 52 -9.79 -11.02 7.42
C VAL A 52 -9.37 -10.03 6.33
N ARG A 53 -8.24 -10.28 5.67
CA ARG A 53 -7.81 -9.43 4.54
C ARG A 53 -8.81 -9.44 3.39
N ARG A 54 -9.37 -10.61 3.04
CA ARG A 54 -10.39 -10.71 1.98
C ARG A 54 -11.68 -9.95 2.32
N LEU A 55 -12.10 -9.98 3.59
CA LEU A 55 -13.28 -9.26 4.06
C LEU A 55 -13.05 -7.75 4.03
N LEU A 56 -11.88 -7.27 4.45
CA LEU A 56 -11.54 -5.84 4.39
C LEU A 56 -11.45 -5.33 2.95
N GLU A 57 -10.85 -6.12 2.04
CA GLU A 57 -10.74 -5.73 0.63
C GLU A 57 -12.11 -5.68 -0.08
N ASN A 58 -12.95 -6.71 0.10
CA ASN A 58 -14.22 -6.81 -0.64
C ASN A 58 -15.40 -6.13 0.06
N GLY A 59 -15.33 -5.92 1.37
CA GLY A 59 -16.38 -5.31 2.19
C GLY A 59 -16.20 -3.81 2.42
N ALA A 60 -15.15 -3.18 1.89
CA ALA A 60 -15.03 -1.73 1.90
C ALA A 60 -16.16 -1.10 1.07
N ASN A 61 -16.72 0.04 1.52
CA ASN A 61 -17.81 0.73 0.81
C ASN A 61 -17.45 1.13 -0.64
N SER A 62 -16.15 1.30 -0.92
CA SER A 62 -15.63 1.59 -2.25
C SER A 62 -15.39 0.35 -3.12
N SER A 63 -15.62 -0.85 -2.59
CA SER A 63 -15.47 -2.12 -3.33
C SER A 63 -16.62 -2.28 -4.32
N PHE A 64 -16.28 -2.60 -5.58
CA PHE A 64 -17.27 -2.94 -6.60
C PHE A 64 -18.19 -4.09 -6.16
N VAL A 65 -17.64 -5.12 -5.49
CA VAL A 65 -18.43 -6.26 -5.00
C VAL A 65 -19.47 -5.81 -3.98
N SER A 66 -19.11 -4.88 -3.08
CA SER A 66 -20.02 -4.32 -2.09
C SER A 66 -21.09 -3.43 -2.73
N GLN A 67 -20.71 -2.64 -3.75
CA GLN A 67 -21.61 -1.72 -4.43
C GLN A 67 -22.63 -2.45 -5.30
N VAL A 68 -22.25 -3.54 -5.97
CA VAL A 68 -23.15 -4.36 -6.80
C VAL A 68 -24.29 -4.98 -6.00
N VAL A 69 -24.05 -5.32 -4.72
CA VAL A 69 -25.09 -5.89 -3.84
C VAL A 69 -25.86 -4.84 -3.04
N ALA A 70 -25.41 -3.58 -3.07
CA ALA A 70 -26.03 -2.50 -2.32
C ALA A 70 -27.29 -1.99 -3.06
N PRO A 71 -28.47 -1.96 -2.42
CA PRO A 71 -29.74 -1.59 -3.06
C PRO A 71 -29.75 -0.20 -3.69
N ASP A 72 -29.00 0.74 -3.10
CA ASP A 72 -29.02 2.15 -3.50
C ASP A 72 -28.02 2.46 -4.64
N THR A 73 -27.23 1.48 -5.09
CA THR A 73 -26.25 1.71 -6.16
C THR A 73 -26.90 1.48 -7.53
N THR A 74 -26.92 2.54 -8.34
CA THR A 74 -27.40 2.48 -9.73
C THR A 74 -26.36 1.88 -10.68
N VAL A 75 -26.83 1.37 -11.82
CA VAL A 75 -25.94 0.84 -12.88
C VAL A 75 -25.06 1.96 -13.42
N GLU A 76 -25.59 3.16 -13.57
CA GLU A 76 -24.88 4.34 -14.05
C GLU A 76 -23.71 4.68 -13.12
N GLN A 77 -23.91 4.60 -11.79
CA GLN A 77 -22.84 4.81 -10.82
C GLN A 77 -21.76 3.73 -10.91
N LEU A 78 -22.13 2.46 -11.06
CA LEU A 78 -21.20 1.33 -11.19
C LEU A 78 -20.38 1.36 -12.49
N THR A 79 -20.92 1.94 -13.55
CA THR A 79 -20.34 1.95 -14.90
C THR A 79 -19.69 3.28 -15.28
N ARG A 80 -19.52 4.21 -14.32
CA ARG A 80 -18.79 5.47 -14.54
C ARG A 80 -17.38 5.20 -15.03
N ASP A 81 -16.93 6.00 -16.00
CA ASP A 81 -15.54 5.96 -16.47
C ASP A 81 -14.58 6.48 -15.38
N PRO A 82 -13.74 5.62 -14.77
CA PRO A 82 -12.81 6.06 -13.73
C PRO A 82 -11.76 7.04 -14.25
N VAL A 83 -11.44 7.04 -15.55
CA VAL A 83 -10.46 7.96 -16.15
C VAL A 83 -11.05 9.36 -16.24
N ALA A 84 -12.30 9.49 -16.70
CA ALA A 84 -13.00 10.77 -16.72
C ALA A 84 -13.17 11.33 -15.30
N VAL A 85 -13.52 10.48 -14.33
CA VAL A 85 -13.61 10.88 -12.92
C VAL A 85 -12.27 11.39 -12.41
N PHE A 86 -11.18 10.65 -12.66
CA PHE A 86 -9.84 11.04 -12.22
C PHE A 86 -9.40 12.37 -12.84
N ARG A 87 -9.65 12.59 -14.14
CA ARG A 87 -9.28 13.83 -14.83
C ARG A 87 -10.01 15.06 -14.33
N ALA A 88 -11.20 14.89 -13.75
CA ALA A 88 -12.00 15.96 -13.19
C ALA A 88 -11.64 16.29 -11.72
N LEU A 89 -10.74 15.54 -11.09
CA LEU A 89 -10.32 15.81 -9.71
C LEU A 89 -9.39 17.02 -9.67
N ASP A 90 -9.71 18.00 -8.83
CA ASP A 90 -8.80 19.10 -8.53
C ASP A 90 -7.53 18.61 -7.83
N HIS A 91 -7.67 17.62 -6.94
CA HIS A 91 -6.59 17.06 -6.12
C HIS A 91 -6.65 15.54 -6.15
N VAL A 92 -5.54 14.89 -6.50
CA VAL A 92 -5.44 13.43 -6.57
C VAL A 92 -5.39 12.80 -5.17
N SER A 93 -4.79 13.47 -4.20
CA SER A 93 -4.67 12.96 -2.83
C SER A 93 -5.98 13.12 -2.07
N ASN A 94 -6.39 12.08 -1.35
CA ASN A 94 -7.54 12.15 -0.47
C ASN A 94 -7.31 13.17 0.66
N PRO A 95 -8.11 14.25 0.73
CA PRO A 95 -7.92 15.30 1.74
C PRO A 95 -8.19 14.83 3.18
N THR A 96 -8.89 13.71 3.38
CA THR A 96 -9.16 13.16 4.71
C THR A 96 -8.00 12.32 5.26
N ILE A 97 -7.00 12.01 4.43
CA ILE A 97 -5.82 11.25 4.84
C ILE A 97 -4.65 12.22 4.95
N ALA A 98 -4.28 12.57 6.19
CA ALA A 98 -3.14 13.43 6.47
C ALA A 98 -1.83 12.80 5.98
N ARG A 99 -0.93 13.62 5.44
CA ARG A 99 0.43 13.17 5.10
C ARG A 99 1.20 12.86 6.40
N PRO A 100 2.16 11.93 6.40
CA PRO A 100 2.89 11.55 7.62
C PRO A 100 3.50 12.73 8.42
N PRO A 101 4.10 13.77 7.80
CA PRO A 101 4.60 14.96 8.51
C PRO A 101 3.50 15.81 9.14
N ASP A 102 2.29 15.75 8.59
CA ASP A 102 1.15 16.60 8.92
C ASP A 102 0.23 15.98 9.98
N LEU A 103 0.54 14.76 10.43
CA LEU A 103 -0.31 13.97 11.33
C LEU A 103 -0.73 14.72 12.61
N TYR A 104 0.10 15.62 13.12
CA TYR A 104 -0.15 16.37 14.36
C TYR A 104 -0.40 17.87 14.13
N LYS A 105 -0.61 18.29 12.89
CA LYS A 105 -1.01 19.67 12.61
C LYS A 105 -2.38 19.96 13.25
N PRO A 106 -2.62 21.19 13.73
CA PRO A 106 -1.74 22.35 13.65
C PRO A 106 -0.70 22.44 14.79
N HIS A 107 -0.74 21.53 15.78
CA HIS A 107 0.08 21.65 17.00
C HIS A 107 1.58 21.54 16.76
N ARG A 108 2.00 20.57 15.94
CA ARG A 108 3.40 20.39 15.55
C ARG A 108 3.52 19.59 14.26
N GLN A 109 4.70 19.64 13.66
CA GLN A 109 5.09 18.70 12.63
C GLN A 109 5.50 17.35 13.25
N ASN A 110 5.22 16.25 12.56
CA ASN A 110 5.73 14.94 12.92
C ASN A 110 7.23 14.83 12.56
N SER A 111 7.97 13.99 13.27
CA SER A 111 9.37 13.68 12.93
C SER A 111 9.43 12.89 11.63
N GLU A 112 10.51 13.09 10.87
CA GLU A 112 10.79 12.30 9.68
C GLU A 112 11.44 10.96 10.06
N GLY A 113 11.06 9.90 9.34
CA GLY A 113 11.70 8.59 9.42
C GLY A 113 12.58 8.32 8.19
N LEU A 114 13.22 7.16 8.16
CA LEU A 114 13.94 6.64 7.00
C LEU A 114 13.27 5.37 6.51
N ASP A 115 13.11 5.24 5.19
CA ASP A 115 12.63 4.02 4.57
C ASP A 115 13.81 3.08 4.30
N PHE A 116 13.95 2.04 5.11
CA PHE A 116 15.01 1.04 4.94
C PHE A 116 14.79 0.09 3.74
N SER A 117 13.64 0.15 3.06
CA SER A 117 13.43 -0.55 1.80
C SER A 117 13.93 0.25 0.59
N ASP A 118 14.11 1.57 0.74
CA ASP A 118 14.64 2.46 -0.28
C ASP A 118 16.18 2.38 -0.32
N ARG A 119 16.71 1.78 -1.40
CA ARG A 119 18.16 1.63 -1.59
C ARG A 119 18.89 2.96 -1.73
N GLN A 120 18.24 4.00 -2.25
CA GLN A 120 18.86 5.31 -2.38
C GLN A 120 19.04 5.93 -1.00
N GLN A 121 18.00 5.90 -0.16
CA GLN A 121 18.09 6.38 1.23
C GLN A 121 19.12 5.61 2.03
N LEU A 122 19.15 4.28 1.88
CA LEU A 122 20.18 3.44 2.52
C LEU A 122 21.59 3.80 2.06
N GLY A 123 21.81 4.08 0.77
CA GLY A 123 23.12 4.49 0.24
C GLY A 123 23.59 5.83 0.82
N VAL A 124 22.67 6.79 0.96
CA VAL A 124 22.94 8.08 1.61
C VAL A 124 23.27 7.86 3.09
N LEU A 125 22.44 7.10 3.81
CA LEU A 125 22.65 6.76 5.21
C LEU A 125 24.00 6.08 5.45
N HIS A 126 24.35 5.08 4.62
CA HIS A 126 25.62 4.38 4.71
C HIS A 126 26.81 5.33 4.55
N THR A 127 26.75 6.23 3.57
CA THR A 127 27.78 7.26 3.35
C THR A 127 27.91 8.19 4.56
N GLN A 128 26.78 8.66 5.09
CA GLN A 128 26.74 9.53 6.26
C GLN A 128 27.30 8.84 7.51
N LEU A 129 26.92 7.58 7.76
CA LEU A 129 27.44 6.78 8.88
C LEU A 129 28.93 6.50 8.73
N THR A 130 29.41 6.21 7.52
CA THR A 130 30.84 5.98 7.26
C THR A 130 31.65 7.25 7.53
N LYS A 131 31.17 8.40 7.05
CA LYS A 131 31.79 9.71 7.30
C LYS A 131 31.79 10.06 8.79
N ALA A 132 30.65 9.90 9.45
CA ALA A 132 30.53 10.14 10.89
C ALA A 132 31.50 9.25 11.66
N ARG A 133 31.57 7.95 11.33
CA ARG A 133 32.52 7.01 11.96
C ARG A 133 33.97 7.46 11.85
N ALA A 134 34.38 8.00 10.70
CA ALA A 134 35.73 8.54 10.52
C ALA A 134 36.00 9.80 11.36
N GLN A 135 34.95 10.55 11.74
CA GLN A 135 35.04 11.79 12.52
C GLN A 135 34.79 11.59 14.03
N LEU A 136 34.31 10.41 14.45
CA LEU A 136 33.88 10.15 15.83
C LEU A 136 35.03 10.09 16.84
N PHE A 137 36.30 10.08 16.41
CA PHE A 137 37.43 9.98 17.32
C PHE A 137 38.54 11.02 17.07
N PRO A 138 38.93 11.78 18.10
CA PRO A 138 38.33 11.87 19.44
C PRO A 138 37.15 12.86 19.48
N MET A 139 35.91 12.39 19.68
CA MET A 139 34.84 13.28 20.17
C MET A 139 35.09 13.59 21.65
N ALA A 140 35.43 14.84 21.95
CA ALA A 140 35.53 15.32 23.32
C ALA A 140 34.15 15.84 23.78
N ALA A 141 33.57 15.19 24.78
CA ALA A 141 32.43 15.70 25.53
C ALA A 141 32.92 16.34 26.84
N GLY A 142 32.32 17.45 27.23
CA GLY A 142 32.67 18.17 28.45
C GLY A 142 31.50 18.99 28.98
N PRO A 143 31.58 19.49 30.22
CA PRO A 143 30.50 20.26 30.83
C PRO A 143 30.24 21.54 30.04
N MET A 144 28.99 21.74 29.64
CA MET A 144 28.51 22.98 29.00
C MET A 144 28.02 23.94 30.08
N LEU A 145 28.95 24.69 30.68
CA LEU A 145 28.64 25.73 31.66
C LEU A 145 28.45 27.08 30.95
N ALA A 146 27.66 27.99 31.54
CA ALA A 146 27.60 29.37 31.11
C ALA A 146 28.91 30.09 31.49
N GLY A 147 29.97 29.87 30.73
CA GLY A 147 31.33 30.35 31.00
C GLY A 147 32.38 29.70 30.08
N PRO A 148 33.66 30.10 30.17
CA PRO A 148 34.72 29.49 29.37
C PRO A 148 34.82 27.99 29.65
N LYS A 149 35.24 27.22 28.62
CA LYS A 149 35.38 25.75 28.71
C LYS A 149 36.17 25.36 29.97
N ALA A 150 35.52 24.64 30.88
CA ALA A 150 36.18 24.10 32.05
C ALA A 150 37.11 22.95 31.61
N THR A 151 38.42 23.16 31.70
CA THR A 151 39.43 22.12 31.57
C THR A 151 39.61 21.46 32.93
N GLY A 152 38.91 20.36 33.19
CA GLY A 152 39.14 19.58 34.41
C GLY A 152 40.51 18.89 34.35
N SER A 153 41.45 19.33 35.19
CA SER A 153 42.59 18.52 35.62
C SER A 153 42.13 17.69 36.82
N GLY A 154 42.13 16.36 36.68
CA GLY A 154 42.01 15.44 37.81
C GLY A 154 43.25 15.48 38.69
#